data_AF-K7LJ01-F1
#
_entry.id   AF-K7LJ01-F1
#
_cell.length_a   1.000
_cell.length_b   1.000
_cell.length_c   1.000
_cell.angle_alpha   90.00
_cell.angle_beta   90.00
_cell.angle_gamma   90.00
#
_symmetry.space_group_name_H-M   'P 1'
#
loop_
_entity.id
_entity.type
_entity.pdbx_description
1 polymer ?
#
loop_
_entity_poly.entity_id
_entity_poly.type
_entity_poly.pdbx_seq_one_letter_code
_entity_poly.pdbx_strand_id
1 'polypeptide(L)'
;MPTTENDMPSRSIPLALQILFYKLQYSDTSVATKEFTKSFGWDTYDSFMQHDVQELNRVLYEKLEDKMKGTVVEGTIHKLFEGNHMNYIECINVDYKTTRKKSFYDLQLDVNGCPDVYASFDKYVEVERLEGDNKYHVEQYDLQVC
;
A
#
# COMPACT_ATOMS: atom_id res chain seq x y z
N MET A 1 11.77 10.56 -12.00
CA MET A 1 10.89 11.34 -11.09
C MET A 1 11.04 12.81 -11.43
N PRO A 2 9.96 13.58 -11.58
CA PRO A 2 10.03 15.01 -11.92
C PRO A 2 10.43 15.84 -10.71
N THR A 3 11.29 16.82 -10.92
CA THR A 3 11.74 17.81 -9.93
C THR A 3 11.95 19.15 -10.63
N THR A 4 11.87 20.23 -9.87
CA THR A 4 12.07 21.61 -10.34
C THR A 4 13.31 22.22 -9.70
N GLU A 5 13.82 23.30 -10.27
CA GLU A 5 14.99 24.02 -9.71
C GLU A 5 14.71 24.63 -8.32
N ASN A 6 13.44 24.82 -7.97
CA ASN A 6 13.01 25.35 -6.68
C ASN A 6 12.87 24.27 -5.59
N ASP A 7 12.98 22.98 -5.94
CA ASP A 7 12.88 21.91 -4.97
C ASP A 7 14.12 21.89 -4.06
N MET A 8 13.87 21.86 -2.74
CA MET A 8 14.91 21.61 -1.76
C MET A 8 14.86 20.15 -1.31
N PRO A 9 16.01 19.43 -1.24
CA PRO A 9 16.03 18.01 -0.86
C PRO A 9 15.31 17.72 0.46
N SER A 10 15.52 18.57 1.47
CA SER A 10 14.88 18.45 2.79
C SER A 10 13.36 18.66 2.81
N ARG A 11 12.75 19.11 1.69
CA ARG A 11 11.30 19.37 1.58
C ARG A 11 10.65 18.72 0.36
N SER A 12 11.42 17.94 -0.41
CA SER A 12 10.96 17.34 -1.66
C SER A 12 11.39 15.88 -1.71
N ILE A 13 10.44 14.98 -1.45
CA ILE A 13 10.65 13.53 -1.46
C ILE A 13 11.21 13.04 -2.81
N PRO A 14 10.68 13.46 -3.98
CA PRO A 14 11.23 13.01 -5.26
C PRO A 14 12.71 13.40 -5.42
N LEU A 15 13.09 14.63 -5.05
CA LEU A 15 14.47 15.09 -5.14
C LEU A 15 15.38 14.37 -4.14
N ALA A 16 14.92 14.20 -2.89
CA ALA A 16 15.65 13.44 -1.88
C ALA A 16 15.90 12.00 -2.33
N LEU A 17 14.90 11.35 -2.96
CA LEU A 17 15.05 10.01 -3.53
C LEU A 17 15.99 9.96 -4.72
N GLN A 18 15.91 10.90 -5.66
CA GLN A 18 16.87 10.97 -6.77
C GLN A 18 18.31 11.06 -6.25
N ILE A 19 18.56 11.92 -5.26
CA ILE A 19 19.88 12.07 -4.63
C ILE A 19 20.28 10.77 -3.92
N LEU A 20 19.36 10.14 -3.19
CA LEU A 20 19.61 8.90 -2.48
C LEU A 20 19.96 7.76 -3.45
N PHE A 21 19.17 7.57 -4.51
CA PHE A 21 19.41 6.56 -5.54
C PHE A 21 20.70 6.81 -6.31
N TYR A 22 20.99 8.08 -6.65
CA TYR A 22 22.27 8.45 -7.26
C TYR A 22 23.44 8.06 -6.36
N LYS A 23 23.39 8.44 -5.07
CA LYS A 23 24.45 8.08 -4.13
C LYS A 23 24.58 6.56 -3.96
N LEU A 24 23.47 5.83 -3.87
CA LEU A 24 23.49 4.36 -3.79
C LEU A 24 24.11 3.70 -5.02
N GLN A 25 23.95 4.30 -6.20
CA GLN A 25 24.50 3.75 -7.44
C GLN A 25 26.01 4.01 -7.61
N TYR A 26 26.53 5.13 -7.08
CA TYR A 26 27.89 5.60 -7.38
C TYR A 26 28.82 5.76 -6.17
N SER A 27 28.31 5.67 -4.94
CA SER A 27 29.14 5.81 -3.74
C SER A 27 29.82 4.49 -3.38
N ASP A 28 31.12 4.55 -3.12
CA ASP A 28 31.89 3.42 -2.58
C ASP A 28 31.73 3.27 -1.05
N THR A 29 30.90 4.11 -0.45
CA THR A 29 30.67 4.16 1.01
C THR A 29 29.19 4.18 1.36
N SER A 30 28.86 3.87 2.62
CA SER A 30 27.49 3.90 3.14
C SER A 30 26.81 5.24 2.90
N VAL A 31 25.56 5.21 2.44
CA VAL A 31 24.80 6.42 2.10
C VAL A 31 23.88 6.82 3.25
N ALA A 32 24.00 8.06 3.71
CA ALA A 32 23.12 8.60 4.74
C ALA A 32 21.75 9.00 4.16
N THR A 33 20.67 8.74 4.92
CA THR A 33 19.27 9.01 4.54
C THR A 33 18.69 10.28 5.17
N LYS A 34 19.51 11.11 5.82
CA LYS A 34 19.07 12.28 6.61
C LYS A 34 18.22 13.28 5.83
N GLU A 35 18.51 13.52 4.56
CA GLU A 35 17.71 14.43 3.73
C GLU A 35 16.38 13.79 3.29
N PHE A 36 16.36 12.48 3.11
CA PHE A 36 15.14 11.73 2.81
C PHE A 36 14.18 11.73 4.00
N THR A 37 14.64 11.45 5.21
CA THR A 37 13.78 11.49 6.41
C THR A 37 13.21 12.89 6.65
N LYS A 38 14.05 13.94 6.55
CA LYS A 38 13.59 15.34 6.62
C LYS A 38 12.52 15.66 5.57
N SER A 39 12.61 15.09 4.36
CA SER A 39 11.63 15.32 3.31
C SER A 39 10.22 14.80 3.62
N PHE A 40 10.09 13.86 4.58
CA PHE A 40 8.78 13.47 5.13
C PHE A 40 8.26 14.43 6.21
N GLY A 41 9.07 15.38 6.64
CA GLY A 41 8.79 16.23 7.80
C GLY A 41 9.24 15.63 9.12
N TRP A 42 9.98 14.51 9.09
CA TRP A 42 10.49 13.85 10.28
C TRP A 42 11.68 14.60 10.86
N ASP A 43 11.64 14.86 12.16
CA ASP A 43 12.77 15.38 12.89
C ASP A 43 13.67 14.26 13.43
N THR A 44 14.66 14.62 14.24
CA THR A 44 15.55 13.65 14.87
C THR A 44 14.85 12.70 15.83
N TYR A 45 13.77 13.12 16.49
CA TYR A 45 13.01 12.26 17.40
C TYR A 45 12.20 11.22 16.62
N ASP A 46 11.54 11.65 15.55
CA ASP A 46 10.80 10.76 14.64
C ASP A 46 11.71 9.67 14.06
N SER A 47 12.98 9.98 13.81
CA SER A 47 13.94 9.01 13.29
C SER A 47 14.26 7.84 14.25
N PHE A 48 13.93 7.96 15.53
CA PHE A 48 14.02 6.88 16.51
C PHE A 48 12.70 6.12 16.70
N MET A 49 11.60 6.60 16.13
CA MET A 49 10.33 5.89 16.17
C MET A 49 10.36 4.70 15.21
N GLN A 50 9.86 3.56 15.68
CA GLN A 50 9.68 2.39 14.83
C GLN A 50 8.40 2.60 14.01
N HIS A 51 8.55 2.53 12.70
CA HIS A 51 7.45 2.62 11.76
C HIS A 51 7.14 1.26 11.16
N ASP A 52 5.86 1.05 10.84
CA ASP A 52 5.46 -0.06 10.00
C ASP A 52 5.99 0.17 8.57
N VAL A 53 6.67 -0.82 8.01
CA VAL A 53 7.27 -0.72 6.68
C VAL A 53 6.22 -0.61 5.58
N GLN A 54 5.05 -1.24 5.76
CA GLN A 54 3.93 -1.17 4.83
C GLN A 54 3.31 0.23 4.86
N GLU A 55 3.19 0.83 6.04
CA GLU A 55 2.74 2.23 6.17
C GLU A 55 3.70 3.19 5.45
N LEU A 56 5.02 3.05 5.66
CA LEU A 56 6.02 3.87 4.97
C LEU A 56 5.93 3.73 3.45
N ASN A 57 5.82 2.49 2.94
CA ASN A 57 5.69 2.24 1.51
C ASN A 57 4.43 2.90 0.94
N ARG A 58 3.29 2.79 1.62
CA ARG A 58 2.03 3.41 1.18
C ARG A 58 2.15 4.94 1.13
N VAL A 59 2.66 5.56 2.20
CA VAL A 59 2.85 7.02 2.25
C VAL A 59 3.83 7.48 1.16
N LEU A 60 4.89 6.71 0.91
CA LEU A 60 5.84 7.03 -0.14
C LEU A 60 5.19 6.95 -1.53
N TYR A 61 4.44 5.89 -1.82
CA TYR A 61 3.76 5.71 -3.10
C TYR A 61 2.74 6.80 -3.37
N GLU A 62 1.91 7.15 -2.39
CA GLU A 62 0.93 8.23 -2.51
C GLU A 62 1.62 9.57 -2.84
N LYS A 63 2.67 9.93 -2.08
CA LYS A 63 3.40 11.18 -2.30
C LYS A 63 4.14 11.21 -3.64
N LEU A 64 4.66 10.08 -4.10
CA LEU A 64 5.29 9.97 -5.40
C LEU A 64 4.27 10.06 -6.53
N GLU A 65 3.13 9.37 -6.42
CA GLU A 65 2.08 9.38 -7.42
C GLU A 65 1.52 10.80 -7.60
N ASP A 66 1.26 11.52 -6.51
CA ASP A 66 0.85 12.93 -6.55
C ASP A 66 1.87 13.83 -7.24
N LYS A 67 3.17 13.58 -7.02
CA LYS A 67 4.26 14.33 -7.68
C LYS A 67 4.48 13.94 -9.14
N MET A 68 4.02 12.76 -9.55
CA MET A 68 4.12 12.28 -10.93
C MET A 68 2.93 12.70 -11.79
N LYS A 69 1.78 13.08 -11.19
CA LYS A 69 0.61 13.60 -11.92
C LYS A 69 0.98 14.79 -12.82
N GLY A 70 0.48 14.77 -14.06
CA GLY A 70 0.75 15.80 -15.07
C GLY A 70 2.16 15.73 -15.68
N THR A 71 2.94 14.68 -15.41
CA THR A 71 4.29 14.51 -15.95
C THR A 71 4.39 13.30 -16.86
N VAL A 72 5.50 13.16 -17.59
CA VAL A 72 5.70 12.04 -18.53
C VAL A 72 5.77 10.66 -17.86
N VAL A 73 5.85 10.60 -16.52
CA VAL A 73 5.88 9.35 -15.73
C VAL A 73 4.63 9.18 -14.87
N GLU A 74 3.55 9.91 -15.16
CA GLU A 74 2.26 9.71 -14.50
C GLU A 74 1.79 8.25 -14.60
N GLY A 75 1.20 7.73 -13.52
CA GLY A 75 0.69 6.35 -13.46
C GLY A 75 1.77 5.27 -13.35
N THR A 76 3.05 5.63 -13.17
CA THR A 76 4.13 4.62 -13.04
C THR A 76 3.93 3.71 -11.83
N ILE A 77 3.53 4.27 -10.68
CA ILE A 77 3.29 3.49 -9.45
C ILE A 77 2.15 2.49 -9.66
N HIS A 78 1.01 2.97 -10.15
CA HIS A 78 -0.13 2.14 -10.52
C HIS A 78 0.25 1.02 -11.50
N LYS A 79 1.00 1.34 -12.56
CA LYS A 79 1.44 0.35 -13.56
C LYS A 79 2.33 -0.75 -12.97
N LEU A 80 3.17 -0.42 -11.99
CA LEU A 80 4.14 -1.35 -11.42
C LEU A 80 3.56 -2.21 -10.30
N PHE A 81 2.67 -1.62 -9.49
CA PHE A 81 2.27 -2.22 -8.21
C PHE A 81 0.78 -2.47 -8.09
N GLU A 82 -0.08 -1.84 -8.91
CA GLU A 82 -1.52 -2.07 -8.77
C GLU A 82 -1.92 -3.44 -9.32
N GLY A 83 -2.51 -4.25 -8.43
CA GLY A 83 -3.27 -5.44 -8.76
C GLY A 83 -4.76 -5.22 -8.54
N ASN A 84 -5.58 -6.13 -9.04
CA ASN A 84 -7.03 -6.09 -8.86
C ASN A 84 -7.54 -7.45 -8.38
N HIS A 85 -8.41 -7.44 -7.36
CA HIS A 85 -9.12 -8.63 -6.89
C HIS A 85 -10.64 -8.39 -6.88
N MET A 86 -11.40 -9.47 -6.79
CA MET A 86 -12.85 -9.43 -6.73
C MET A 86 -13.30 -9.92 -5.36
N ASN A 87 -13.99 -9.06 -4.61
CA ASN A 87 -14.71 -9.48 -3.41
C ASN A 87 -16.12 -9.91 -3.84
N TYR A 88 -16.49 -11.14 -3.54
CA TYR A 88 -17.83 -11.64 -3.75
C TYR A 88 -18.50 -11.90 -2.40
N ILE A 89 -19.80 -11.62 -2.33
CA ILE A 89 -20.64 -11.94 -1.18
C ILE A 89 -21.89 -12.60 -1.74
N GLU A 90 -22.26 -13.76 -1.21
CA GLU A 90 -23.41 -14.55 -1.62
C GLU A 90 -24.11 -15.05 -0.36
N CYS A 91 -25.38 -14.67 -0.18
CA CYS A 91 -26.11 -14.97 1.04
C CYS A 91 -26.82 -16.32 0.94
N ILE A 92 -26.90 -17.02 2.08
CA ILE A 92 -27.34 -18.42 2.11
C ILE A 92 -28.87 -18.54 2.04
N ASN A 93 -29.59 -17.65 2.74
CA ASN A 93 -31.04 -17.77 2.96
C ASN A 93 -31.88 -16.85 2.07
N VAL A 94 -31.23 -16.00 1.27
CA VAL A 94 -31.88 -15.03 0.38
C VAL A 94 -31.13 -14.99 -0.94
N ASP A 95 -31.84 -14.73 -2.04
CA ASP A 95 -31.24 -14.58 -3.36
C ASP A 95 -30.56 -13.20 -3.47
N TYR A 96 -29.41 -13.07 -2.84
CA TYR A 96 -28.60 -11.86 -2.84
C TYR A 96 -27.13 -12.19 -3.09
N LYS A 97 -26.57 -11.58 -4.12
CA LYS A 97 -25.17 -11.69 -4.50
C LYS A 97 -24.60 -10.34 -4.88
N THR A 98 -23.38 -10.05 -4.44
CA THR A 98 -22.63 -8.89 -4.90
C THR A 98 -21.23 -9.28 -5.32
N THR A 99 -20.69 -8.50 -6.24
CA THR A 99 -19.28 -8.59 -6.62
C THR A 99 -18.75 -7.17 -6.71
N ARG A 100 -17.64 -6.91 -6.02
CA ARG A 100 -16.95 -5.62 -6.04
C ARG A 100 -15.51 -5.84 -6.45
N LYS A 101 -15.12 -5.18 -7.54
CA LYS A 101 -13.71 -5.08 -7.92
C LYS A 101 -13.02 -4.11 -6.97
N LYS A 102 -11.88 -4.51 -6.41
CA LYS A 102 -11.01 -3.67 -5.59
C LYS A 102 -9.59 -3.70 -6.16
N SER A 103 -8.92 -2.56 -6.11
CA SER A 103 -7.49 -2.48 -6.37
C SER A 103 -6.70 -2.70 -5.09
N PHE A 104 -5.47 -3.16 -5.25
CA PHE A 104 -4.50 -3.32 -4.17
C PHE A 104 -3.10 -2.98 -4.69
N TYR A 105 -2.22 -2.53 -3.79
CA TYR A 105 -0.80 -2.29 -4.08
C TYR A 105 0.12 -3.30 -3.38
N ASP A 106 -0.39 -3.94 -2.33
CA ASP A 106 0.24 -4.99 -1.56
C ASP A 106 -0.81 -6.00 -1.11
N LEU A 107 -0.35 -7.16 -0.62
CA LEU A 107 -1.19 -8.21 -0.06
C LEU A 107 -0.73 -8.50 1.37
N GLN A 108 -1.69 -8.51 2.30
CA GLN A 108 -1.46 -8.91 3.68
C GLN A 108 -1.75 -10.40 3.81
N LEU A 109 -0.70 -11.18 4.07
CA LEU A 109 -0.78 -12.64 4.13
C LEU A 109 -0.65 -13.11 5.58
N ASP A 110 -1.55 -14.00 5.99
CA ASP A 110 -1.52 -14.60 7.32
C ASP A 110 -0.33 -15.54 7.46
N VAL A 111 0.51 -15.28 8.46
CA VAL A 111 1.67 -16.13 8.79
C VAL A 111 1.29 -17.16 9.86
N ASN A 112 0.41 -16.79 10.79
CA ASN A 112 0.06 -17.67 11.90
C ASN A 112 -0.74 -18.89 11.41
N GLY A 113 -0.21 -20.08 11.66
CA GLY A 113 -0.80 -21.34 11.21
C GLY A 113 -0.49 -21.71 9.76
N CYS A 114 0.25 -20.89 9.01
CA CYS A 114 0.61 -21.14 7.62
C CYS A 114 2.07 -21.61 7.54
N PRO A 115 2.35 -22.84 7.08
CA PRO A 115 3.72 -23.37 7.00
C PRO A 115 4.59 -22.70 5.94
N ASP A 116 3.97 -22.13 4.91
CA ASP A 116 4.64 -21.44 3.82
C ASP A 116 3.73 -20.36 3.21
N VAL A 117 4.26 -19.64 2.22
CA VAL A 117 3.54 -18.57 1.53
C VAL A 117 2.35 -19.07 0.72
N TYR A 118 2.40 -20.32 0.21
CA TYR A 118 1.31 -20.88 -0.58
C TYR A 118 0.10 -21.15 0.32
N ALA A 119 0.33 -21.71 1.51
CA ALA A 119 -0.72 -21.89 2.50
C ALA A 119 -1.33 -20.54 2.95
N SER A 120 -0.51 -19.48 3.05
CA SER A 120 -1.03 -18.14 3.33
C SER A 120 -1.90 -17.60 2.20
N PHE A 121 -1.57 -17.88 0.94
CA PHE A 121 -2.41 -17.51 -0.21
C PHE A 121 -3.71 -18.33 -0.24
N ASP A 122 -3.65 -19.63 0.03
CA ASP A 122 -4.83 -20.50 0.11
C ASP A 122 -5.78 -19.98 1.20
N LYS A 123 -5.24 -19.59 2.36
CA LYS A 123 -6.01 -18.97 3.44
C LYS A 123 -6.56 -17.59 3.06
N TYR A 124 -5.79 -16.77 2.34
CA TYR A 124 -6.23 -15.44 1.91
C TYR A 124 -7.45 -15.47 0.99
N VAL A 125 -7.61 -16.53 0.19
CA VAL A 125 -8.75 -16.72 -0.72
C VAL A 125 -9.83 -17.64 -0.16
N GLU A 126 -9.66 -18.12 1.08
CA GLU A 126 -10.63 -18.97 1.75
C GLU A 126 -11.98 -18.26 1.89
N VAL A 127 -13.07 -19.02 1.71
CA VAL A 127 -14.42 -18.48 1.85
C VAL A 127 -14.71 -18.26 3.32
N GLU A 128 -14.77 -17.00 3.74
CA GLU A 128 -15.21 -16.63 5.08
C GLU A 128 -16.74 -16.65 5.16
N ARG A 129 -17.27 -17.22 6.25
CA ARG A 129 -18.70 -17.21 6.54
C ARG A 129 -19.05 -16.05 7.46
N LEU A 130 -19.92 -15.15 6.99
CA LEU A 130 -20.44 -14.00 7.71
C LEU A 130 -21.64 -14.41 8.59
N GLU A 131 -21.33 -14.90 9.79
CA GLU A 131 -22.32 -15.36 10.77
C GLU A 131 -22.16 -14.71 12.16
N GLY A 132 -23.10 -14.99 13.07
CA GLY A 132 -23.09 -14.41 14.43
C GLY A 132 -23.21 -12.88 14.42
N ASP A 133 -22.25 -12.22 15.05
CA ASP A 133 -22.16 -10.75 15.10
C ASP A 133 -21.63 -10.13 13.79
N ASN A 134 -21.08 -10.95 12.89
CA ASN A 134 -20.49 -10.53 11.61
C ASN A 134 -21.44 -10.68 10.42
N LYS A 135 -22.75 -10.84 10.65
CA LYS A 135 -23.75 -10.95 9.59
C LYS A 135 -23.69 -9.76 8.63
N TYR A 136 -23.93 -10.04 7.35
CA TYR A 136 -23.91 -9.03 6.30
C TYR A 136 -25.24 -8.27 6.24
N HIS A 137 -25.20 -6.94 6.27
CA HIS A 137 -26.41 -6.12 6.15
C HIS A 137 -26.83 -6.00 4.67
N VAL A 138 -27.95 -6.62 4.32
CA VAL A 138 -28.60 -6.48 3.01
C VAL A 138 -29.77 -5.53 3.12
N GLU A 139 -29.79 -4.44 2.35
CA GLU A 139 -30.81 -3.36 2.46
C GLU A 139 -32.27 -3.87 2.44
N GLN A 140 -32.56 -4.93 1.66
CA GLN A 140 -33.91 -5.51 1.55
C GLN A 140 -34.22 -6.60 2.59
N TYR A 141 -33.21 -7.17 3.24
CA TYR A 141 -33.35 -8.35 4.10
C TYR A 141 -32.75 -8.18 5.51
N ASP A 142 -32.24 -7.00 5.85
CA ASP A 142 -31.50 -6.73 7.09
C ASP A 142 -30.25 -7.64 7.21
N LEU A 143 -29.79 -7.94 8.42
CA LEU A 143 -28.64 -8.80 8.71
C LEU A 143 -28.88 -10.26 8.25
N GLN A 144 -28.08 -10.70 7.27
CA GLN A 144 -28.13 -12.03 6.69
C GLN A 144 -26.86 -12.81 6.94
N VAL A 145 -27.01 -14.14 6.99
CA VAL A 145 -25.86 -15.05 6.94
C VAL A 145 -25.44 -15.17 5.49
N CYS A 146 -24.22 -14.75 5.25
CA CYS A 146 -23.47 -14.93 4.03
C CYS A 146 -22.09 -15.45 4.52
#